data_AF-A0A8T6SGH2-F1
#
_entry.id   AF-A0A8T6SGH2-F1
#
_cell.length_a   1.000
_cell.length_b   1.000
_cell.length_c   1.000
_cell.angle_alpha   90.00
_cell.angle_beta   90.00
_cell.angle_gamma   90.00
#
_symmetry.space_group_name_H-M   'P 1'
#
loop_
_entity.id
_entity.type
_entity.pdbx_description
1 polymer ?
#
loop_
_entity_poly.entity_id
_entity_poly.type
_entity_poly.pdbx_seq_one_letter_code
_entity_poly.pdbx_strand_id
1 'polypeptide(L)' 'APWHALKCAETAMIWLGAWGYTKECPLEMAYRGLMSYCIGAEGATNIQRIVIGRELLGREFVPYK' A
#
# COMPACT_ATOMS: atom_id res chain seq x y z
N ALA A 1 3.67 -5.00 4.83
CA ALA A 1 2.42 -5.77 4.79
C ALA A 1 1.45 -5.29 3.70
N PRO A 2 0.94 -4.04 3.70
CA PRO A 2 -0.13 -3.63 2.78
C PRO A 2 0.28 -3.64 1.29
N TRP A 3 1.50 -3.19 0.97
CA TRP A 3 2.03 -3.24 -0.40
C TRP A 3 2.15 -4.66 -0.98
N HIS A 4 2.44 -5.66 -0.14
CA HIS A 4 2.50 -7.05 -0.61
C HIS A 4 1.10 -7.59 -0.91
N ALA A 5 0.14 -7.33 -0.02
CA ALA A 5 -1.26 -7.73 -0.24
C ALA A 5 -1.85 -7.05 -1.49
N LEU A 6 -1.56 -5.75 -1.68
CA LEU A 6 -1.94 -5.02 -2.89
C LEU A 6 -1.37 -5.69 -4.15
N LYS A 7 -0.08 -6.07 -4.12
CA LYS A 7 0.56 -6.74 -5.25
C LYS A 7 -0.07 -8.10 -5.55
N CYS A 8 -0.40 -8.89 -4.53
CA CYS A 8 -1.10 -10.15 -4.71
C CYS A 8 -2.49 -9.96 -5.35
N ALA A 9 -3.25 -8.95 -4.89
CA ALA A 9 -4.55 -8.62 -5.47
C ALA A 9 -4.42 -8.19 -6.95
N GLU A 10 -3.45 -7.34 -7.27
CA GLU A 10 -3.15 -6.93 -8.64
C GLU A 10 -2.82 -8.13 -9.53
N THR A 11 -1.92 -9.01 -9.09
CA THR A 11 -1.55 -10.22 -9.85
C THR A 11 -2.75 -11.13 -10.09
N ALA A 12 -3.60 -11.34 -9.09
CA ALA A 12 -4.82 -12.13 -9.23
C ALA A 12 -5.81 -11.48 -10.21
N MET A 13 -6.00 -10.15 -10.15
CA MET A 13 -6.86 -9.43 -11.11
C MET A 13 -6.35 -9.60 -12.55
N ILE A 14 -5.03 -9.54 -12.78
CA ILE A 14 -4.42 -9.77 -14.10
C ILE A 14 -4.70 -11.18 -14.60
N TRP A 15 -4.58 -12.20 -13.73
CA TRP A 15 -4.84 -13.60 -14.11
C TRP A 15 -6.29 -13.85 -14.53
N LEU A 16 -7.23 -13.11 -13.96
CA LEU A 16 -8.65 -13.19 -14.29
C LEU A 16 -9.03 -12.44 -15.58
N GLY A 17 -8.09 -11.72 -16.19
CA GLY A 17 -8.31 -10.98 -17.42
C GLY A 17 -9.43 -9.94 -17.28
N ALA A 18 -10.27 -9.81 -18.31
CA ALA A 18 -11.32 -8.80 -18.35
C ALA A 18 -12.25 -8.82 -17.13
N TRP A 19 -12.58 -10.01 -16.61
CA TRP A 19 -13.44 -10.14 -15.44
C TRP A 19 -12.84 -9.49 -14.19
N GLY A 20 -11.51 -9.57 -14.02
CA GLY A 20 -10.78 -8.94 -12.92
C GLY A 20 -10.94 -7.42 -12.84
N TYR A 21 -11.31 -6.76 -13.95
CA TYR A 21 -11.53 -5.31 -14.02
C TYR A 21 -13.01 -4.91 -13.91
N THR A 22 -13.92 -5.86 -13.66
CA THR A 22 -15.35 -5.60 -13.50
C THR A 22 -15.74 -5.42 -12.03
N LYS A 23 -16.91 -4.83 -11.78
CA LYS A 23 -17.48 -4.71 -10.43
C LYS A 23 -18.04 -6.02 -9.86
N GLU A 24 -18.28 -7.01 -10.72
CA GLU A 24 -18.70 -8.36 -10.32
C GLU A 24 -17.55 -9.15 -9.68
N CYS A 25 -16.30 -8.78 -9.98
CA CYS A 25 -15.15 -9.40 -9.34
C CYS A 25 -14.90 -8.76 -7.96
N PRO A 26 -14.91 -9.53 -6.85
CA PRO A 26 -14.71 -8.98 -5.51
C PRO A 26 -13.30 -8.40 -5.30
N LEU A 27 -12.34 -8.79 -6.14
CA LEU A 27 -10.96 -8.30 -6.05
C LEU A 27 -10.84 -6.81 -6.38
N GLU A 28 -11.74 -6.24 -7.17
CA GLU A 28 -11.75 -4.80 -7.44
C GLU A 28 -11.93 -4.00 -6.14
N MET A 29 -12.90 -4.41 -5.32
CA MET A 29 -13.16 -3.78 -4.04
C MET A 29 -12.02 -4.03 -3.05
N ALA A 30 -11.46 -5.25 -3.04
CA ALA A 30 -10.30 -5.58 -2.23
C ALA A 30 -9.09 -4.71 -2.59
N TYR A 31 -8.80 -4.51 -3.88
CA TYR A 31 -7.69 -3.69 -4.37
C TYR A 31 -7.82 -2.23 -3.87
N ARG A 32 -9.01 -1.63 -3.97
CA ARG A 32 -9.27 -0.28 -3.44
C ARG A 32 -9.12 -0.22 -1.92
N GLY A 33 -9.59 -1.23 -1.20
CA GLY A 33 -9.42 -1.33 0.25
C GLY A 33 -7.95 -1.42 0.64
N LEU A 34 -7.15 -2.21 -0.06
CA LEU A 34 -5.71 -2.35 0.19
C LEU A 34 -4.94 -1.06 -0.13
N MET A 35 -5.32 -0.37 -1.22
CA MET A 35 -4.74 0.93 -1.56
C MET A 35 -4.93 1.97 -0.47
N SER A 36 -6.08 1.97 0.22
CA SER A 36 -6.33 2.93 1.30
C SER A 36 -5.29 2.78 2.44
N TYR A 37 -4.90 1.55 2.77
CA TYR A 37 -3.87 1.28 3.77
C TYR A 37 -2.45 1.56 3.28
N CYS A 38 -2.21 1.58 1.97
CA CYS A 38 -0.88 1.91 1.44
C CYS A 38 -0.55 3.41 1.57
N ILE A 39 -1.57 4.27 1.56
CA ILE A 39 -1.38 5.73 1.44
C ILE A 39 -2.07 6.52 2.55
N GLY A 40 -3.35 6.23 2.85
CA GLY A 40 -4.23 7.16 3.55
C GLY A 40 -4.62 6.76 4.97
N ALA A 41 -4.82 5.47 5.25
CA ALA A 41 -5.43 5.05 6.52
C ALA A 41 -4.53 5.32 7.74
N GLU A 42 -3.23 5.08 7.62
CA GLU A 42 -2.27 5.12 8.74
C GLU A 42 -0.94 5.83 8.38
N GLY A 43 -1.00 6.71 7.37
CA GLY A 43 0.16 7.40 6.83
C GLY A 43 0.91 6.59 5.77
N ALA A 44 1.38 7.28 4.73
CA ALA A 44 2.10 6.64 3.64
C ALA A 44 3.43 6.04 4.10
N THR A 45 3.86 4.96 3.44
CA THR A 45 5.09 4.23 3.80
C THR A 45 6.35 5.10 3.80
N ASN A 46 6.42 6.14 2.96
CA ASN A 46 7.55 7.08 2.98
C ASN A 46 7.62 7.84 4.31
N ILE A 47 6.48 8.30 4.83
CA ILE A 47 6.41 8.98 6.13
C ILE A 47 6.72 8.01 7.26
N GLN A 48 6.14 6.81 7.23
CA GLN A 48 6.41 5.79 8.25
C GLN A 48 7.90 5.43 8.33
N ARG A 49 8.59 5.31 7.19
CA ARG A 49 10.04 5.09 7.15
C ARG A 49 10.82 6.24 7.80
N ILE A 50 10.42 7.48 7.57
CA ILE A 50 11.06 8.64 8.21
C ILE A 50 10.81 8.63 9.72
N VAL A 51 9.59 8.33 10.17
CA VAL A 51 9.27 8.21 11.61
C VAL A 51 10.14 7.12 12.24
N ILE A 52 10.16 5.92 11.67
CA ILE A 52 10.98 4.80 12.17
C ILE A 52 12.46 5.19 12.20
N GLY A 53 12.99 5.77 11.12
CA GLY A 53 14.38 6.22 11.05
C GLY A 53 14.71 7.27 12.10
N ARG A 54 13.81 8.23 12.33
CA ARG A 54 13.96 9.26 13.37
C ARG A 54 14.00 8.66 14.78
N GLU A 55 13.10 7.73 15.07
CA GLU A 55 13.04 7.09 16.40
C GLU A 55 14.23 6.16 16.66
N LEU A 56 14.77 5.50 15.62
CA LEU A 56 15.89 4.57 15.76
C LEU A 56 17.26 5.23 15.68
N LEU A 57 17.45 6.21 14.79
CA LEU A 57 18.74 6.81 14.49
C LEU A 57 18.91 8.22 15.07
N GLY A 58 17.81 8.88 15.44
CA GLY A 58 17.81 10.23 15.98
C GLY A 58 17.38 11.31 14.98
N ARG A 59 17.07 12.51 15.52
CA ARG A 59 16.50 13.64 14.76
C ARG A 59 17.44 14.28 13.74
N GLU A 60 18.71 13.91 13.74
CA GLU A 60 19.69 14.40 12.78
C GLU A 60 19.69 13.65 11.45
N PHE A 61 19.09 12.46 11.41
CA PHE A 61 19.02 11.60 10.22
C PHE A 61 17.67 11.69 9.49
N VAL A 62 17.04 12.87 9.48
CA VAL A 62 15.78 13.13 8.74
C VAL A 62 16.05 13.83 7.41
N PRO A 63 15.31 13.52 6.33
CA PRO A 63 15.62 14.00 4.97
C PRO A 63 15.14 15.44 4.68
N TYR A 64 14.50 16.11 5.64
CA TYR A 64 13.89 17.44 5.49
C TYR A 64 14.50 18.48 6.44
N LYS A 65 15.73 18.22 6.90
CA LYS A 65 16.50 19.18 7.70
C LYS A 65 17.08 20.29 6.84
#